data_AF-A0A9D8ZD14-F1
#
_entry.id   AF-A0A9D8ZD14-F1
#
_cell.length_a   1.000
_cell.length_b   1.000
_cell.length_c   1.000
_cell.angle_alpha   90.00
_cell.angle_beta   90.00
_cell.angle_gamma   90.00
#
_symmetry.space_group_name_H-M   'P 1'
#
loop_
_entity.id
_entity.type
_entity.pdbx_description
1 polymer ?
#
loop_
_entity_poly.entity_id
_entity_poly.type
_entity_poly.pdbx_seq_one_letter_code
_entity_poly.pdbx_strand_id
1 'polypeptide(L)' 'MSVSDPFRLTSEDVRRAGLEPGDVGAWCVLVAGCYHLFASQAAAEWAHAKILEGELVR' A
#
# COMPACT_ATOMS: atom_id res chain seq x y z
N MET A 1 8.41 -6.93 -11.50
CA MET A 1 7.18 -6.28 -10.97
C MET A 1 7.67 -5.14 -10.08
N SER A 2 7.16 -3.91 -10.26
CA SER A 2 7.59 -2.79 -9.40
C SER A 2 6.68 -2.75 -8.18
N VAL A 3 7.29 -2.73 -7.00
CA VAL A 3 6.64 -2.61 -5.70
C VAL A 3 7.32 -1.47 -4.93
N SER A 4 6.55 -0.65 -4.23
CA SER A 4 7.09 0.36 -3.32
C SER A 4 7.36 -0.22 -1.94
N ASP A 5 8.22 0.43 -1.16
CA ASP A 5 8.23 0.24 0.29
C ASP A 5 6.85 0.61 0.89
N PRO A 6 6.49 0.06 2.06
CA PRO A 6 5.32 0.48 2.81
C PRO A 6 5.39 1.96 3.18
N PHE A 7 4.32 2.70 2.91
CA PHE A 7 4.24 4.13 3.23
C PHE A 7 2.87 4.51 3.77
N ARG A 8 2.78 5.68 4.39
CA ARG A 8 1.50 6.26 4.79
C ARG A 8 0.97 7.17 3.71
N LEU A 9 -0.30 7.00 3.36
CA LEU A 9 -0.97 7.84 2.38
C LEU A 9 -0.98 9.30 2.82
N THR A 10 -0.51 10.18 1.94
CA THR A 10 -0.70 11.63 2.10
C THR A 10 -2.03 12.06 1.50
N SER A 11 -2.47 13.28 1.83
CA SER A 11 -3.64 13.89 1.17
C SER A 11 -3.45 14.03 -0.34
N GLU A 12 -2.21 14.17 -0.81
CA GLU A 12 -1.93 14.19 -2.25
C GLU A 12 -2.12 12.82 -2.88
N ASP A 13 -1.63 11.75 -2.25
CA ASP A 13 -1.79 10.38 -2.74
C ASP A 13 -3.27 10.00 -2.84
N VAL A 14 -4.05 10.26 -1.79
CA VAL A 14 -5.50 10.01 -1.77
C VAL A 14 -6.20 10.73 -2.92
N ARG A 15 -5.88 12.00 -3.14
CA ARG A 15 -6.45 12.78 -4.25
C ARG A 15 -6.04 12.24 -5.62
N ARG A 16 -4.77 11.87 -5.81
CA ARG A 16 -4.25 11.35 -7.09
C ARG A 16 -4.83 9.98 -7.43
N ALA A 17 -5.02 9.14 -6.41
CA ALA A 17 -5.53 7.79 -6.55
C ALA A 17 -7.07 7.71 -6.57
N GLY A 18 -7.77 8.80 -6.26
CA GLY A 18 -9.23 8.82 -6.17
C GLY A 18 -9.78 8.02 -4.98
N LEU A 19 -9.02 7.96 -3.89
CA LEU A 19 -9.38 7.27 -2.65
C LEU A 19 -10.29 8.15 -1.77
N GLU A 20 -10.81 7.57 -0.69
CA GLU A 20 -11.67 8.31 0.23
C GLU A 20 -10.82 9.24 1.11
N PRO A 21 -11.30 10.45 1.46
CA PRO A 21 -10.58 11.35 2.36
C PRO A 21 -10.21 10.73 3.73
N GLY A 22 -10.96 9.72 4.17
CA GLY A 22 -10.69 8.97 5.40
C GLY A 22 -9.45 8.06 5.32
N ASP A 23 -8.94 7.78 4.11
CA ASP A 23 -7.78 6.91 3.91
C ASP A 23 -6.44 7.63 4.17
N VAL A 24 -6.45 8.94 4.42
CA VAL A 24 -5.23 9.70 4.75
C VAL A 24 -4.60 9.11 6.02
N GLY A 25 -3.31 8.77 5.91
CA GLY A 25 -2.55 8.15 6.99
C GLY A 25 -2.67 6.63 7.07
N ALA A 26 -3.54 5.98 6.27
CA ALA A 26 -3.57 4.54 6.14
C ALA A 26 -2.25 4.01 5.57
N TRP A 27 -1.89 2.79 5.94
CA TRP A 27 -0.70 2.12 5.42
C TRP A 27 -0.98 1.57 4.04
N CYS A 28 -0.02 1.75 3.13
CA CYS A 28 -0.18 1.39 1.73
C CYS A 28 1.10 0.79 1.15
N VAL A 29 0.92 -0.13 0.20
CA VAL A 29 1.97 -0.62 -0.72
C VAL A 29 1.48 -0.40 -2.15
N LEU A 30 2.33 0.20 -3.00
CA LEU A 30 2.03 0.39 -4.42
C LEU A 30 2.57 -0.82 -5.20
N VAL A 31 1.68 -1.58 -5.84
CA VAL A 31 2.05 -2.78 -6.61
C VAL A 31 1.59 -2.59 -8.05
N ALA A 32 2.52 -2.54 -9.00
CA ALA A 32 2.21 -2.36 -10.42
C ALA A 32 1.23 -1.19 -10.71
N GLY A 33 1.34 -0.09 -9.94
CA GLY A 33 0.48 1.10 -10.06
C GLY A 33 -0.85 1.03 -9.29
N CYS A 34 -1.12 -0.06 -8.58
CA CYS A 34 -2.30 -0.21 -7.73
C CYS A 34 -1.96 0.08 -6.26
N TYR A 35 -2.82 0.86 -5.59
CA TYR A 35 -2.71 1.14 -4.16
C TYR A 35 -3.37 0.01 -3.36
N HIS A 36 -2.60 -0.68 -2.52
CA HIS A 36 -3.11 -1.70 -1.61
C HIS A 36 -3.10 -1.14 -0.19
N LEU A 37 -4.28 -0.94 0.39
CA LEU A 37 -4.43 -0.37 1.73
C LEU A 37 -4.42 -1.46 2.81
N PHE A 38 -3.82 -1.13 3.95
CA PHE A 38 -3.66 -2.02 5.09
C PHE A 38 -4.04 -1.30 6.38
N ALA A 39 -4.61 -2.06 7.32
CA ALA A 39 -5.04 -1.53 8.62
C ALA A 39 -3.88 -1.20 9.56
N SER A 40 -2.66 -1.70 9.30
CA SER A 40 -1.50 -1.49 10.17
C SER A 40 -0.18 -1.56 9.40
N GLN A 41 0.88 -0.99 10.00
CA GLN A 41 2.23 -1.06 9.45
C GLN A 41 2.68 -2.50 9.27
N ALA A 42 2.47 -3.33 10.29
CA ALA A 42 2.86 -4.74 10.28
C ALA A 42 2.20 -5.52 9.14
N ALA A 43 0.93 -5.22 8.83
CA ALA A 43 0.24 -5.86 7.70
C ALA A 43 0.83 -5.43 6.34
N ALA A 44 1.16 -4.14 6.18
CA ALA A 44 1.79 -3.64 4.97
C ALA A 44 3.21 -4.18 4.79
N GLU A 45 4.01 -4.24 5.85
CA GLU A 45 5.37 -4.82 5.84
C GLU A 45 5.33 -6.32 5.52
N TRP A 46 4.40 -7.06 6.11
CA TRP A 46 4.23 -8.49 5.82
C TRP A 46 3.83 -8.71 4.36
N ALA A 47 2.87 -7.95 3.84
CA ALA A 47 2.45 -8.06 2.44
C ALA A 47 3.59 -7.69 1.48
N HIS A 48 4.33 -6.62 1.77
CA HIS A 48 5.51 -6.21 0.99
C HIS A 48 6.56 -7.32 0.94
N ALA A 49 6.89 -7.93 2.08
CA ALA A 49 7.82 -9.05 2.14
C ALA A 49 7.34 -10.25 1.29
N LYS A 50 6.07 -10.61 1.40
CA LYS A 50 5.49 -11.72 0.63
C LYS A 50 5.49 -11.48 -0.88
N ILE A 51 5.20 -10.25 -1.31
CA ILE A 51 5.27 -9.85 -2.72
C ILE A 51 6.72 -9.98 -3.24
N LEU A 52 7.71 -9.57 -2.44
CA LEU A 52 9.13 -9.71 -2.80
C LEU A 52 9.59 -11.17 -2.88
N GLU A 53 9.04 -12.05 -2.04
CA GLU A 53 9.29 -13.50 -2.09
C GLU A 53 8.62 -14.18 -3.32
N GLY A 54 7.79 -13.44 -4.07
CA GLY A 54 7.02 -13.97 -5.20
C GLY A 54 5.82 -14.81 -4.77
N GLU A 55 5.40 -14.70 -3.51
CA GLU A 55 4.22 -15.38 -2.99
C GLU A 55 2.96 -14.55 -3.28
N LEU A 56 1.87 -15.23 -3.64
CA LEU A 56 0.56 -14.60 -3.79
C LEU A 56 0.04 -14.19 -2.41
N VAL A 57 0.00 -12.89 -2.15
CA VAL A 57 -0.71 -12.33 -0.99
C VAL A 57 -2.20 -12.56 -1.21
N ARG A 58 -2.81 -13.39 -0.37
CA ARG A 58 -4.23 -13.79 -0.41
C ARG A 58 -4.99 -13.22 0.76
#